data_AF-A0A6D2K2X4-F1
#
_entry.id   AF-A0A6D2K2X4-F1
#
_cell.length_a   1.000
_cell.length_b   1.000
_cell.length_c   1.000
_cell.angle_alpha   90.00
_cell.angle_beta   90.00
_cell.angle_gamma   90.00
#
_symmetry.space_group_name_H-M   'P 1'
#
loop_
_entity.id
_entity.type
_entity.pdbx_description
1 polymer ?
#
loop_
_entity_poly.entity_id
_entity_poly.type
_entity_poly.pdbx_seq_one_letter_code
_entity_poly.pdbx_strand_id
1 'polypeptide(L)'
;MAGTWDGYMAYNRMVDQNLLGSFSPQPSQVAEAIPSLDDASQIPDPLPVEEDSTDEADLMTLDQLLRSDGRASLKKLDPRRMNGAGWFQYTKGITKTVKNIIESDFKEPAPNVSTVSNDSKLRWFKAFAQKYNWQYEQTTLVREEFDKVCGSSLRGMAFEWKKAWKEGKGKEKGKPHWMRKSVWLGLIAYWTDEHNANRAITNSTNKKCDQSKHTCGSASYVRKREEMRDPVTGELPDMVTFMEMTHKRKSDGKFVCKKAERIVKKCRLMEQQVLTQKTQCDENGLESNHLTPTEIDVIFRKNCTLRHKKKLNKAEKKMEEWSLKVQDYEFWNTMMQNKFPDEVPPSMRATLSPDQSF
;
A
#
# COMPACT_ATOMS: atom_id res chain seq x y z
N MET A 1 4.91 22.06 -3.83
CA MET A 1 3.55 21.51 -4.05
C MET A 1 3.63 20.19 -4.82
N ALA A 2 4.13 19.11 -4.21
CA ALA A 2 4.24 17.82 -4.88
C ALA A 2 4.03 16.70 -3.85
N GLY A 3 3.00 15.88 -4.04
CA GLY A 3 2.66 14.80 -3.12
C GLY A 3 1.34 14.10 -3.40
N THR A 4 0.48 14.66 -4.25
CA THR A 4 -0.79 14.03 -4.66
C THR A 4 -0.75 13.63 -6.14
N TRP A 5 -1.37 12.50 -6.47
CA TRP A 5 -1.50 12.01 -7.85
C TRP A 5 -2.26 13.00 -8.75
N ASP A 6 -3.22 13.73 -8.19
CA ASP A 6 -3.89 14.83 -8.88
C ASP A 6 -2.92 15.94 -9.29
N GLY A 7 -1.91 16.22 -8.46
CA GLY A 7 -0.81 17.14 -8.78
C GLY A 7 0.11 16.62 -9.89
N TYR A 8 0.36 15.30 -9.93
CA TYR A 8 1.13 14.66 -11.01
C TYR A 8 0.38 14.66 -12.35
N MET A 9 -0.94 14.38 -12.33
CA MET A 9 -1.79 14.45 -13.52
C MET A 9 -2.00 15.90 -14.00
N ALA A 10 -2.00 16.88 -13.09
CA ALA A 10 -2.00 18.30 -13.45
C ALA A 10 -0.67 18.73 -14.07
N TYR A 11 0.46 18.27 -13.52
CA TYR A 11 1.80 18.52 -14.05
C TYR A 11 1.98 17.95 -15.46
N ASN A 12 1.62 16.68 -15.69
CA ASN A 12 1.71 16.08 -17.02
C ASN A 12 0.80 16.78 -18.04
N ARG A 13 -0.42 17.19 -17.66
CA ARG A 13 -1.29 18.00 -18.53
C ARG A 13 -0.63 19.31 -18.96
N MET A 14 0.12 19.95 -18.07
CA MET A 14 0.82 21.20 -18.35
C MET A 14 2.06 21.00 -19.23
N VAL A 15 2.77 19.89 -19.05
CA VAL A 15 3.92 19.52 -19.90
C VAL A 15 3.46 19.19 -21.33
N ASP A 16 2.34 18.48 -21.47
CA ASP A 16 1.78 18.10 -22.77
C ASP A 16 1.26 19.32 -23.56
N GLN A 17 0.69 20.33 -22.90
CA GLN A 17 0.27 21.59 -23.56
C GLN A 17 1.46 22.40 -24.09
N ASN A 18 2.59 22.39 -23.38
CA ASN A 18 3.80 23.09 -23.83
C ASN A 18 4.48 22.40 -25.02
N LEU A 19 4.29 21.08 -25.19
CA LEU A 19 4.83 20.34 -26.33
C LEU A 19 4.03 20.56 -27.63
N LEU A 20 2.73 20.85 -27.52
CA LEU A 20 1.85 21.16 -28.66
C LEU A 20 2.02 22.61 -29.17
N GLY A 21 2.60 23.50 -28.37
CA GLY A 21 2.82 24.91 -28.73
C GLY A 21 4.04 25.18 -29.64
N SER A 22 4.93 24.20 -29.87
CA SER A 22 6.16 24.40 -30.65
C SER A 22 6.06 23.98 -32.13
N PHE A 23 4.92 23.44 -32.57
CA PHE A 23 4.71 23.06 -33.97
C PHE A 23 3.72 23.99 -34.65
N SER A 24 4.21 25.13 -35.13
CA SER A 24 3.51 25.96 -36.12
C SER A 24 4.29 25.88 -37.45
N PRO A 25 3.70 25.36 -38.55
CA PRO A 25 4.40 25.21 -39.82
C PRO A 25 4.35 26.52 -40.63
N GLN A 26 5.52 27.08 -40.93
CA GLN A 26 5.67 28.12 -41.95
C GLN A 26 5.73 27.47 -43.34
N PRO A 27 5.08 28.03 -44.40
CA PRO A 27 5.01 27.39 -45.70
C PRO A 27 6.29 27.58 -46.53
N SER A 28 6.58 26.54 -47.30
CA SER A 28 7.74 26.31 -48.16
C SER A 28 7.79 27.18 -49.41
N GLN A 29 9.00 27.64 -49.77
CA GLN A 29 9.33 28.05 -51.14
C GLN A 29 10.61 27.36 -51.64
N VAL A 30 10.40 26.60 -52.72
CA VAL A 30 11.18 26.30 -53.95
C VAL A 30 12.73 26.39 -53.93
N ALA A 31 13.30 25.37 -54.58
CA ALA A 31 14.70 25.01 -54.80
C ALA A 31 15.55 26.01 -55.58
N GLU A 32 16.88 25.96 -55.37
CA GLU A 32 17.89 26.05 -56.44
C GLU A 32 19.29 25.54 -56.02
N ALA A 33 19.87 24.75 -56.93
CA ALA A 33 21.27 24.44 -57.27
C ALA A 33 22.43 24.32 -56.23
N ILE A 34 23.18 23.22 -56.39
CA ILE A 34 24.52 22.90 -55.83
C ILE A 34 25.61 23.69 -56.59
N PRO A 35 26.79 23.97 -55.99
CA PRO A 35 27.99 23.26 -56.44
C PRO A 35 28.87 22.69 -55.32
N SER A 36 29.51 21.58 -55.68
CA SER A 36 30.46 20.72 -54.96
C SER A 36 31.69 21.44 -54.41
N LEU A 37 32.27 20.89 -53.34
CA LEU A 37 33.72 20.79 -53.15
C LEU A 37 34.05 19.57 -52.28
N ASP A 38 34.93 18.73 -52.80
CA ASP A 38 35.52 17.53 -52.20
C ASP A 38 36.23 17.84 -50.87
N ASP A 39 36.12 16.95 -49.88
CA ASP A 39 37.30 16.42 -49.20
C ASP A 39 36.98 15.09 -48.50
N ALA A 40 37.88 14.13 -48.69
CA ALA A 40 37.79 12.78 -48.18
C ALA A 40 38.36 12.72 -46.76
N SER A 41 37.59 12.20 -45.81
CA SER A 41 38.15 11.62 -44.58
C SER A 41 37.18 10.58 -44.02
N GLN A 42 37.71 9.36 -43.89
CA GLN A 42 37.03 8.13 -43.47
C GLN A 42 36.33 8.28 -42.11
N ILE A 43 35.05 7.92 -42.04
CA ILE A 43 34.34 7.63 -40.79
C ILE A 43 33.99 6.14 -40.81
N PRO A 44 34.34 5.35 -39.77
CA PRO A 44 34.01 3.92 -39.72
C PRO A 44 32.50 3.69 -39.59
N ASP A 45 32.02 2.59 -40.17
CA ASP A 45 30.61 2.17 -40.17
C ASP A 45 29.94 2.27 -38.78
N PRO A 46 28.71 2.80 -38.68
CA PRO A 46 27.95 2.73 -37.44
C PRO A 46 27.49 1.30 -37.20
N LEU A 47 27.81 0.79 -36.00
CA LEU A 47 27.31 -0.48 -35.48
C LEU A 47 25.76 -0.54 -35.57
N PRO A 48 25.17 -1.74 -35.73
CA PRO A 48 23.73 -1.88 -35.88
C PRO A 48 23.03 -1.35 -34.64
N VAL A 49 22.17 -0.35 -34.83
CA VAL A 49 21.21 0.09 -33.82
C VAL A 49 20.24 -1.08 -33.63
N GLU A 50 20.31 -1.74 -32.48
CA GLU A 50 19.27 -2.65 -32.02
C GLU A 50 17.98 -1.83 -31.95
N GLU A 51 17.05 -2.09 -32.87
CA GLU A 51 15.70 -1.53 -32.84
C GLU A 51 15.00 -2.04 -31.58
N ASP A 52 15.01 -1.22 -30.53
CA ASP A 52 14.15 -1.41 -29.36
C ASP A 52 12.72 -1.18 -29.84
N SER A 53 12.00 -2.27 -30.12
CA SER A 53 10.61 -2.26 -30.55
C SER A 53 9.77 -1.50 -29.53
N THR A 54 9.56 -0.22 -29.78
CA THR A 54 8.82 0.67 -28.89
C THR A 54 7.35 0.40 -29.16
N ASP A 55 6.70 -0.30 -28.24
CA ASP A 55 5.27 -0.64 -28.32
C ASP A 55 4.46 0.65 -28.49
N GLU A 56 3.59 0.75 -29.51
CA GLU A 56 2.85 1.99 -29.86
C GLU A 56 1.98 2.49 -28.69
N ALA A 57 1.62 1.58 -27.78
CA ALA A 57 0.95 1.87 -26.52
C ALA A 57 1.80 2.60 -25.47
N ASP A 58 3.13 2.51 -25.55
CA ASP A 58 4.04 3.20 -24.64
C ASP A 58 4.06 4.71 -24.93
N LEU A 59 3.87 5.07 -26.21
CA LEU A 59 3.75 6.46 -26.71
C LEU A 59 2.38 7.10 -26.41
N MET A 60 1.30 6.31 -26.34
CA MET A 60 -0.01 6.84 -25.94
C MET A 60 -0.05 7.22 -24.47
N THR A 61 -0.61 8.41 -24.18
CA THR A 61 -0.87 8.81 -22.79
C THR A 61 -1.93 7.90 -22.16
N LEU A 62 -1.92 7.76 -20.84
CA LEU A 62 -2.97 7.00 -20.13
C LEU A 62 -4.37 7.58 -20.42
N ASP A 63 -4.45 8.89 -20.59
CA ASP A 63 -5.68 9.64 -20.86
C ASP A 63 -6.27 9.30 -22.25
N GLN A 64 -5.41 9.31 -23.28
CA GLN A 64 -5.75 8.85 -24.62
C GLN A 64 -6.15 7.39 -24.62
N LEU A 65 -5.38 6.54 -23.94
CA LEU A 65 -5.67 5.11 -23.81
C LEU A 65 -7.05 4.87 -23.17
N LEU A 66 -7.44 5.66 -22.16
CA LEU A 66 -8.74 5.53 -21.50
C LEU A 66 -9.92 5.97 -22.37
N ARG A 67 -9.68 6.85 -23.34
CA ARG A 67 -10.69 7.33 -24.28
C ARG A 67 -10.68 6.59 -25.62
N SER A 68 -9.76 5.65 -25.85
CA SER A 68 -9.66 4.92 -27.10
C SER A 68 -10.95 4.14 -27.42
N ASP A 69 -11.37 4.23 -28.67
CA ASP A 69 -12.48 3.45 -29.20
C ASP A 69 -12.20 1.94 -29.08
N GLY A 70 -13.25 1.13 -28.91
CA GLY A 70 -13.14 -0.33 -28.77
C GLY A 70 -12.97 -0.85 -27.34
N ARG A 71 -12.63 0.01 -26.36
CA ARG A 71 -12.55 -0.39 -24.94
C ARG A 71 -13.87 -0.85 -24.35
N ALA A 72 -15.00 -0.44 -24.93
CA ALA A 72 -16.33 -0.90 -24.55
C ALA A 72 -16.48 -2.44 -24.61
N SER A 73 -15.69 -3.12 -25.44
CA SER A 73 -15.70 -4.59 -25.57
C SER A 73 -14.97 -5.32 -24.43
N LEU A 74 -14.08 -4.64 -23.69
CA LEU A 74 -13.32 -5.24 -22.60
C LEU A 74 -14.20 -5.48 -21.38
N LYS A 75 -13.77 -6.40 -20.51
CA LYS A 75 -14.48 -6.68 -19.27
C LYS A 75 -14.57 -5.43 -18.39
N LYS A 76 -15.81 -4.99 -18.12
CA LYS A 76 -16.09 -3.82 -17.29
C LYS A 76 -15.77 -4.10 -15.81
N LEU A 77 -15.07 -3.16 -15.18
CA LEU A 77 -14.83 -3.10 -13.75
C LEU A 77 -15.72 -2.03 -13.13
N ASP A 78 -16.45 -2.39 -12.09
CA ASP A 78 -17.29 -1.48 -11.32
C ASP A 78 -17.38 -1.99 -9.86
N PRO A 79 -17.12 -1.14 -8.84
CA PRO A 79 -17.18 -1.54 -7.44
C PRO A 79 -18.56 -2.02 -7.01
N ARG A 80 -19.63 -1.54 -7.67
CA ARG A 80 -21.01 -1.96 -7.41
C ARG A 80 -21.31 -3.35 -7.97
N ARG A 81 -20.52 -3.82 -8.95
CA ARG A 81 -20.64 -5.14 -9.60
C ARG A 81 -22.03 -5.41 -10.20
N MET A 82 -22.75 -4.38 -10.60
CA MET A 82 -24.04 -4.53 -11.28
C MET A 82 -23.84 -5.02 -12.72
N ASN A 83 -24.85 -5.68 -13.30
CA ASN A 83 -24.88 -6.13 -14.70
C ASN A 83 -23.68 -7.02 -15.10
N GLY A 84 -23.20 -7.86 -14.18
CA GLY A 84 -22.08 -8.77 -14.43
C GLY A 84 -20.70 -8.10 -14.46
N ALA A 85 -20.61 -6.82 -14.07
CA ALA A 85 -19.34 -6.12 -13.95
C ALA A 85 -18.42 -6.80 -12.92
N GLY A 86 -17.14 -6.87 -13.25
CA GLY A 86 -16.12 -7.39 -12.36
C GLY A 86 -15.69 -6.36 -11.32
N TRP A 87 -15.07 -6.84 -10.25
CA TRP A 87 -14.29 -6.02 -9.33
C TRP A 87 -13.18 -6.86 -8.70
N PHE A 88 -11.96 -6.32 -8.67
CA PHE A 88 -10.70 -6.91 -8.17
C PHE A 88 -10.82 -8.26 -7.43
N GLN A 89 -10.89 -8.25 -6.11
CA GLN A 89 -10.88 -9.45 -5.26
C GLN A 89 -12.03 -10.44 -5.52
N TYR A 90 -13.05 -10.03 -6.27
CA TYR A 90 -14.24 -10.83 -6.59
C TYR A 90 -14.20 -11.43 -8.00
N THR A 91 -13.33 -10.93 -8.87
CA THR A 91 -13.26 -11.38 -10.27
C THR A 91 -12.07 -12.29 -10.50
N LYS A 92 -12.37 -13.53 -10.88
CA LYS A 92 -11.35 -14.51 -11.25
C LYS A 92 -10.52 -13.97 -12.42
N GLY A 93 -9.20 -14.19 -12.36
CA GLY A 93 -8.26 -13.84 -13.43
C GLY A 93 -7.53 -12.52 -13.24
N ILE A 94 -8.08 -11.52 -12.55
CA ILE A 94 -7.43 -10.19 -12.40
C ILE A 94 -6.03 -10.33 -11.79
N THR A 95 -5.87 -11.06 -10.68
CA THR A 95 -4.56 -11.28 -10.06
C THR A 95 -3.57 -11.99 -11.00
N LYS A 96 -4.05 -12.91 -11.85
CA LYS A 96 -3.21 -13.59 -12.85
C LYS A 96 -2.76 -12.60 -13.93
N THR A 97 -3.67 -11.76 -14.43
CA THR A 97 -3.33 -10.72 -15.40
C THR A 97 -2.30 -9.74 -14.83
N VAL A 98 -2.47 -9.28 -13.59
CA VAL A 98 -1.50 -8.39 -12.92
C VAL A 98 -0.13 -9.06 -12.78
N LYS A 99 -0.07 -10.33 -12.39
CA LYS A 99 1.19 -11.08 -12.33
C LYS A 99 1.87 -11.13 -13.70
N ASN A 100 1.14 -11.48 -14.75
CA ASN A 100 1.69 -11.55 -16.10
C ASN A 100 2.24 -10.19 -16.56
N ILE A 101 1.53 -9.10 -16.28
CA ILE A 101 1.99 -7.73 -16.59
C ILE A 101 3.31 -7.41 -15.87
N ILE A 102 3.40 -7.74 -14.58
CA ILE A 102 4.63 -7.53 -13.82
C ILE A 102 5.75 -8.36 -14.43
N GLU A 103 5.54 -9.65 -14.67
CA GLU A 103 6.58 -10.54 -15.23
C GLU A 103 7.08 -10.08 -16.61
N SER A 104 6.20 -9.53 -17.46
CA SER A 104 6.58 -9.05 -18.79
C SER A 104 7.41 -7.76 -18.77
N ASP A 105 7.19 -6.86 -17.81
CA ASP A 105 7.87 -5.55 -17.76
C ASP A 105 8.60 -5.32 -16.41
N PHE A 106 9.22 -6.38 -15.87
CA PHE A 106 10.05 -6.28 -14.65
C PHE A 106 11.51 -5.97 -15.01
N LYS A 107 11.79 -4.69 -15.26
CA LYS A 107 13.11 -4.21 -15.74
C LYS A 107 14.07 -3.78 -14.61
N GLU A 108 13.57 -3.63 -13.39
CA GLU A 108 14.32 -3.05 -12.26
C GLU A 108 14.49 -4.08 -11.11
N PRO A 109 15.60 -4.04 -10.34
CA PRO A 109 15.80 -4.90 -9.18
C PRO A 109 14.95 -4.45 -7.98
N ALA A 110 13.63 -4.52 -8.10
CA ALA A 110 12.67 -4.00 -7.14
C ALA A 110 12.09 -5.11 -6.23
N PRO A 111 12.57 -5.29 -4.98
CA PRO A 111 12.09 -6.34 -4.08
C PRO A 111 10.64 -6.13 -3.59
N ASN A 112 10.07 -4.94 -3.76
CA ASN A 112 8.69 -4.61 -3.42
C ASN A 112 8.20 -3.43 -4.27
N VAL A 113 6.88 -3.19 -4.29
CA VAL A 113 6.29 -2.16 -5.17
C VAL A 113 6.70 -0.74 -4.79
N SER A 114 7.02 -0.47 -3.52
CA SER A 114 7.52 0.85 -3.13
C SER A 114 8.90 1.19 -3.72
N THR A 115 9.71 0.19 -4.09
CA THR A 115 11.01 0.40 -4.74
C THR A 115 10.95 0.37 -6.27
N VAL A 116 9.77 0.10 -6.85
CA VAL A 116 9.56 0.19 -8.31
C VAL A 116 9.42 1.66 -8.70
N SER A 117 10.04 2.08 -9.80
CA SER A 117 9.87 3.43 -10.36
C SER A 117 8.40 3.74 -10.69
N ASN A 118 8.07 5.03 -10.72
CA ASN A 118 6.71 5.45 -11.10
C ASN A 118 6.42 5.16 -12.57
N ASP A 119 7.43 5.19 -13.44
CA ASP A 119 7.29 4.89 -14.87
C ASP A 119 6.94 3.42 -15.10
N SER A 120 7.62 2.50 -14.40
CA SER A 120 7.29 1.07 -14.43
C SER A 120 5.86 0.82 -13.92
N LYS A 121 5.44 1.47 -12.82
CA LYS A 121 4.05 1.36 -12.33
C LYS A 121 3.04 1.91 -13.34
N LEU A 122 3.37 3.01 -14.02
CA LEU A 122 2.52 3.62 -15.04
C LEU A 122 2.38 2.69 -16.24
N ARG A 123 3.47 2.12 -16.76
CA ARG A 123 3.43 1.13 -17.84
C ARG A 123 2.60 -0.09 -17.47
N TRP A 124 2.77 -0.62 -16.26
CA TRP A 124 1.94 -1.73 -15.78
C TRP A 124 0.46 -1.37 -15.72
N PHE A 125 0.13 -0.15 -15.30
CA PHE A 125 -1.26 0.30 -15.26
C PHE A 125 -1.84 0.53 -16.66
N LYS A 126 -1.05 1.07 -17.61
CA LYS A 126 -1.44 1.17 -19.03
C LYS A 126 -1.73 -0.22 -19.60
N ALA A 127 -0.84 -1.19 -19.41
CA ALA A 127 -1.05 -2.58 -19.85
C ALA A 127 -2.30 -3.21 -19.21
N PHE A 128 -2.60 -2.87 -17.95
CA PHE A 128 -3.84 -3.30 -17.29
C PHE A 128 -5.08 -2.65 -17.92
N ALA A 129 -5.01 -1.36 -18.26
CA ALA A 129 -6.07 -0.62 -18.92
C ALA A 129 -6.39 -1.15 -20.32
N GLN A 130 -5.45 -1.80 -20.99
CA GLN A 130 -5.72 -2.51 -22.25
C GLN A 130 -6.52 -3.80 -22.09
N LYS A 131 -6.57 -4.39 -20.88
CA LYS A 131 -7.26 -5.67 -20.62
C LYS A 131 -8.64 -5.49 -19.99
N TYR A 132 -8.92 -4.33 -19.41
CA TYR A 132 -10.15 -4.05 -18.67
C TYR A 132 -10.68 -2.66 -18.98
N ASN A 133 -12.00 -2.50 -18.85
CA ASN A 133 -12.66 -1.21 -19.00
C ASN A 133 -13.28 -0.75 -17.69
N TRP A 134 -13.44 0.56 -17.49
CA TRP A 134 -14.13 1.16 -16.34
C TRP A 134 -14.62 2.55 -16.73
N GLN A 135 -15.50 3.14 -15.93
CA GLN A 135 -15.92 4.53 -16.14
C GLN A 135 -14.76 5.46 -15.78
N TYR A 136 -14.52 6.48 -16.61
CA TYR A 136 -13.35 7.35 -16.49
C TYR A 136 -13.20 7.97 -15.08
N GLU A 137 -14.32 8.31 -14.44
CA GLU A 137 -14.42 8.87 -13.10
C GLU A 137 -13.93 7.91 -12.00
N GLN A 138 -13.90 6.61 -12.29
CA GLN A 138 -13.44 5.58 -11.37
C GLN A 138 -11.93 5.30 -11.50
N THR A 139 -11.22 5.97 -12.41
CA THR A 139 -9.80 5.67 -12.71
C THR A 139 -8.92 5.71 -11.46
N THR A 140 -9.12 6.69 -10.57
CA THR A 140 -8.37 6.78 -9.31
C THR A 140 -8.61 5.57 -8.42
N LEU A 141 -9.87 5.17 -8.25
CA LEU A 141 -10.24 4.00 -7.43
C LEU A 141 -9.69 2.70 -8.03
N VAL A 142 -9.78 2.54 -9.35
CA VAL A 142 -9.22 1.39 -10.05
C VAL A 142 -7.70 1.35 -9.91
N ARG A 143 -7.03 2.50 -9.97
CA ARG A 143 -5.59 2.59 -9.76
C ARG A 143 -5.18 2.19 -8.35
N GLU A 144 -5.89 2.66 -7.32
CA GLU A 144 -5.61 2.30 -5.94
C GLU A 144 -5.74 0.78 -5.70
N GLU A 145 -6.81 0.17 -6.22
CA GLU A 145 -7.00 -1.27 -6.11
C GLU A 145 -5.97 -2.06 -6.93
N PHE A 146 -5.60 -1.57 -8.11
CA PHE A 146 -4.53 -2.13 -8.92
C PHE A 146 -3.19 -2.11 -8.17
N ASP A 147 -2.83 -0.98 -7.57
CA ASP A 147 -1.58 -0.84 -6.81
C ASP A 147 -1.55 -1.79 -5.60
N LYS A 148 -2.68 -2.03 -4.93
CA LYS A 148 -2.80 -3.05 -3.87
C LYS A 148 -2.54 -4.47 -4.40
N VAL A 149 -3.08 -4.81 -5.57
CA VAL A 149 -2.87 -6.12 -6.20
C VAL A 149 -1.43 -6.27 -6.70
N CYS A 150 -0.82 -5.24 -7.28
CA CYS A 150 0.60 -5.21 -7.61
C CYS A 150 1.46 -5.42 -6.36
N GLY A 151 1.17 -4.69 -5.28
CA GLY A 151 1.88 -4.76 -4.00
C GLY A 151 1.90 -6.16 -3.43
N SER A 152 0.74 -6.80 -3.37
CA SER A 152 0.60 -8.16 -2.87
C SER A 152 1.23 -9.20 -3.80
N SER A 153 1.07 -9.05 -5.12
CA SER A 153 1.59 -9.98 -6.12
C SER A 153 3.13 -9.96 -6.16
N LEU A 154 3.74 -8.78 -6.31
CA LEU A 154 5.20 -8.66 -6.35
C LEU A 154 5.86 -9.14 -5.07
N ARG A 155 5.26 -8.82 -3.91
CA ARG A 155 5.76 -9.33 -2.62
C ARG A 155 5.73 -10.87 -2.57
N GLY A 156 4.67 -11.49 -3.07
CA GLY A 156 4.55 -12.95 -3.14
C GLY A 156 5.60 -13.55 -4.08
N MET A 157 5.76 -12.98 -5.27
CA MET A 157 6.74 -13.44 -6.25
C MET A 157 8.18 -13.29 -5.73
N ALA A 158 8.54 -12.12 -5.20
CA ALA A 158 9.86 -11.87 -4.63
C ALA A 158 10.20 -12.82 -3.46
N PHE A 159 9.18 -13.21 -2.66
CA PHE A 159 9.36 -14.22 -1.62
C PHE A 159 9.69 -15.59 -2.20
N GLU A 160 8.95 -16.06 -3.20
CA GLU A 160 9.21 -17.35 -3.86
C GLU A 160 10.58 -17.37 -4.54
N TRP A 161 10.95 -16.28 -5.23
CA TRP A 161 12.28 -16.16 -5.85
C TRP A 161 13.40 -16.21 -4.81
N LYS A 162 13.25 -15.48 -3.69
CA LYS A 162 14.22 -15.52 -2.59
C LYS A 162 14.34 -16.90 -1.96
N LYS A 163 13.20 -17.61 -1.82
CA LYS A 163 13.16 -18.97 -1.30
C LYS A 163 13.91 -19.92 -2.23
N ALA A 164 13.60 -19.91 -3.52
CA ALA A 164 14.25 -20.73 -4.53
C ALA A 164 15.77 -20.47 -4.60
N TRP A 165 16.19 -19.21 -4.50
CA TRP A 165 17.60 -18.83 -4.42
C TRP A 165 18.31 -19.45 -3.21
N LYS A 166 17.69 -19.40 -2.02
CA LYS A 166 18.27 -19.99 -0.79
C LYS A 166 18.36 -21.51 -0.87
N GLU A 167 17.36 -22.17 -1.44
CA GLU A 167 17.32 -23.62 -1.58
C GLU A 167 18.29 -24.12 -2.69
N GLY A 168 18.54 -23.28 -3.70
CA GLY A 168 19.25 -23.63 -4.92
C GLY A 168 20.78 -23.77 -4.84
N LYS A 169 21.45 -23.43 -3.74
CA LYS A 169 22.92 -23.51 -3.58
C LYS A 169 23.74 -22.92 -4.76
N GLY A 170 23.36 -21.76 -5.32
CA GLY A 170 24.13 -21.12 -6.40
C GLY A 170 23.55 -19.79 -6.89
N LYS A 171 24.37 -18.96 -7.57
CA LYS A 171 24.02 -17.57 -7.95
C LYS A 171 22.90 -17.47 -9.01
N GLU A 172 22.71 -18.47 -9.86
CA GLU A 172 21.68 -18.44 -10.93
C GLU A 172 20.50 -19.39 -10.70
N LYS A 173 20.59 -20.33 -9.74
CA LYS A 173 19.49 -21.26 -9.44
C LYS A 173 18.33 -20.53 -8.75
N GLY A 174 17.11 -20.80 -9.22
CA GLY A 174 15.89 -20.15 -8.72
C GLY A 174 15.55 -18.82 -9.41
N LYS A 175 16.40 -18.32 -10.32
CA LYS A 175 16.08 -17.17 -11.16
C LYS A 175 14.96 -17.54 -12.15
N PRO A 176 13.89 -16.75 -12.25
CA PRO A 176 12.91 -16.92 -13.33
C PRO A 176 13.58 -16.82 -14.70
N HIS A 177 13.15 -17.67 -15.64
CA HIS A 177 13.73 -17.70 -16.99
C HIS A 177 13.63 -16.33 -17.70
N TRP A 178 12.47 -15.66 -17.58
CA TRP A 178 12.18 -14.35 -18.15
C TRP A 178 12.94 -13.19 -17.50
N MET A 179 13.52 -13.39 -16.30
CA MET A 179 14.15 -12.30 -15.57
C MET A 179 15.57 -12.03 -16.07
N ARG A 180 15.88 -10.77 -16.41
CA ARG A 180 17.23 -10.35 -16.78
C ARG A 180 18.24 -10.66 -15.66
N LYS A 181 19.45 -11.07 -16.03
CA LYS A 181 20.52 -11.43 -15.08
C LYS A 181 20.92 -10.26 -14.18
N SER A 182 20.98 -9.05 -14.71
CA SER A 182 21.28 -7.83 -13.93
C SER A 182 20.25 -7.56 -12.83
N VAL A 183 18.96 -7.68 -13.17
CA VAL A 183 17.84 -7.54 -12.24
C VAL A 183 17.93 -8.57 -11.12
N TRP A 184 18.21 -9.83 -11.47
CA TRP A 184 18.40 -10.90 -10.50
C TRP A 184 19.55 -10.63 -9.52
N LEU A 185 20.70 -10.19 -10.03
CA LEU A 185 21.86 -9.84 -9.20
C LEU A 185 21.55 -8.68 -8.26
N GLY A 186 20.80 -7.67 -8.72
CA GLY A 186 20.36 -6.56 -7.87
C GLY A 186 19.42 -7.01 -6.75
N LEU A 187 18.51 -7.96 -7.02
CA LEU A 187 17.65 -8.55 -5.98
C LEU A 187 18.47 -9.34 -4.95
N ILE A 188 19.47 -10.11 -5.40
CA ILE A 188 20.39 -10.82 -4.50
C ILE A 188 21.12 -9.82 -3.61
N ALA A 189 21.70 -8.76 -4.19
CA ALA A 189 22.41 -7.73 -3.44
C ALA A 189 21.53 -7.12 -2.34
N TYR A 190 20.27 -6.80 -2.67
CA TYR A 190 19.29 -6.33 -1.70
C TYR A 190 18.98 -7.37 -0.60
N TRP A 191 18.90 -8.66 -0.93
CA TRP A 191 18.63 -9.71 0.05
C TRP A 191 19.81 -10.05 0.95
N THR A 192 21.04 -9.85 0.47
CA THR A 192 22.30 -10.06 1.21
C THR A 192 22.72 -8.86 2.02
N ASP A 193 22.22 -7.67 1.69
CA ASP A 193 22.44 -6.46 2.48
C ASP A 193 22.03 -6.68 3.95
N GLU A 194 22.94 -6.35 4.86
CA GLU A 194 22.83 -6.67 6.29
C GLU A 194 21.61 -5.98 6.92
N HIS A 195 21.39 -4.71 6.60
CA HIS A 195 20.25 -3.95 7.10
C HIS A 195 18.93 -4.63 6.69
N ASN A 196 18.80 -4.98 5.41
CA ASN A 196 17.61 -5.63 4.88
C ASN A 196 17.42 -7.06 5.41
N ALA A 197 18.50 -7.82 5.58
CA ALA A 197 18.46 -9.16 6.18
C ALA A 197 17.99 -9.11 7.64
N ASN A 198 18.55 -8.20 8.45
CA ASN A 198 18.15 -7.99 9.85
C ASN A 198 16.69 -7.58 9.96
N ARG A 199 16.26 -6.60 9.13
CA ARG A 199 14.86 -6.19 9.05
C ARG A 199 13.93 -7.34 8.69
N ALA A 200 14.34 -8.21 7.76
CA ALA A 200 13.57 -9.40 7.39
C ALA A 200 13.46 -10.42 8.53
N ILE A 201 14.54 -10.64 9.30
CA ILE A 201 14.55 -11.50 10.48
C ILE A 201 13.58 -10.96 11.53
N THR A 202 13.69 -9.68 11.91
CA THR A 202 12.77 -9.05 12.86
C THR A 202 11.32 -9.16 12.42
N ASN A 203 11.02 -8.89 11.15
CA ASN A 203 9.67 -9.00 10.60
C ASN A 203 9.15 -10.44 10.62
N SER A 204 10.00 -11.42 10.32
CA SER A 204 9.66 -12.85 10.37
C SER A 204 9.34 -13.29 11.80
N THR A 205 10.19 -12.92 12.77
CA THR A 205 9.97 -13.20 14.19
C THR A 205 8.66 -12.57 14.68
N ASN A 206 8.43 -11.30 14.37
CA ASN A 206 7.18 -10.61 14.68
C ASN A 206 5.95 -11.31 14.09
N LYS A 207 6.05 -11.81 12.83
CA LYS A 207 4.96 -12.53 12.17
C LYS A 207 4.69 -13.88 12.84
N LYS A 208 5.73 -14.63 13.23
CA LYS A 208 5.59 -15.91 13.94
C LYS A 208 4.92 -15.74 15.30
N CYS A 209 5.13 -14.60 15.97
CA CYS A 209 4.50 -14.31 17.26
C CYS A 209 3.03 -13.84 17.18
N ASP A 210 2.53 -13.42 16.02
CA ASP A 210 1.20 -12.77 15.89
C ASP A 210 0.22 -13.48 14.93
N GLN A 211 0.50 -14.72 14.53
CA GLN A 211 -0.41 -15.48 13.67
C GLN A 211 -1.67 -15.94 14.44
N SER A 212 -2.81 -15.33 14.09
CA SER A 212 -4.13 -15.86 14.44
C SER A 212 -4.45 -17.04 13.53
N LYS A 213 -4.50 -18.25 14.09
CA LYS A 213 -4.97 -19.44 13.36
C LYS A 213 -6.46 -19.30 13.09
N HIS A 214 -6.91 -19.64 11.87
CA HIS A 214 -8.31 -19.64 11.48
C HIS A 214 -8.68 -20.91 10.72
N THR A 215 -9.98 -21.21 10.63
CA THR A 215 -10.53 -22.44 10.04
C THR A 215 -11.07 -22.25 8.60
N CYS A 216 -10.86 -21.08 7.99
CA CYS A 216 -11.33 -20.74 6.63
C CYS A 216 -10.65 -21.49 5.48
N GLY A 217 -9.64 -22.33 5.75
CA GLY A 217 -8.83 -22.96 4.70
C GLY A 217 -8.17 -21.93 3.79
N SER A 218 -8.23 -22.18 2.47
CA SER A 218 -7.69 -21.31 1.42
C SER A 218 -8.61 -20.16 1.00
N ALA A 219 -9.85 -20.09 1.53
CA ALA A 219 -10.77 -19.00 1.22
C ALA A 219 -10.36 -17.70 1.94
N SER A 220 -10.43 -16.58 1.24
CA SER A 220 -10.23 -15.26 1.86
C SER A 220 -11.35 -14.95 2.85
N TYR A 221 -11.07 -14.13 3.87
CA TYR A 221 -12.10 -13.69 4.83
C TYR A 221 -13.27 -12.97 4.14
N VAL A 222 -12.99 -12.14 3.15
CA VAL A 222 -14.02 -11.44 2.38
C VAL A 222 -14.96 -12.45 1.73
N ARG A 223 -14.41 -13.43 0.99
CA ARG A 223 -15.22 -14.48 0.37
C ARG A 223 -15.99 -15.28 1.42
N LYS A 224 -15.33 -15.66 2.52
CA LYS A 224 -15.98 -16.44 3.59
C LYS A 224 -17.11 -15.65 4.26
N ARG A 225 -16.98 -14.33 4.38
CA ARG A 225 -18.02 -13.44 4.92
C ARG A 225 -19.20 -13.33 3.96
N GLU A 226 -18.93 -13.20 2.67
CA GLU A 226 -19.97 -13.21 1.62
C GLU A 226 -20.73 -14.54 1.57
N GLU A 227 -20.04 -15.67 1.73
CA GLU A 227 -20.68 -17.00 1.82
C GLU A 227 -21.59 -17.15 3.06
N MET A 228 -21.46 -16.27 4.05
CA MET A 228 -22.31 -16.23 5.25
C MET A 228 -23.36 -15.12 5.18
N ARG A 229 -23.56 -14.51 4.02
CA ARG A 229 -24.65 -13.56 3.79
C ARG A 229 -25.99 -14.26 4.05
N ASP A 230 -26.86 -13.58 4.79
CA ASP A 230 -28.22 -14.06 5.01
C ASP A 230 -28.96 -14.15 3.66
N PRO A 231 -29.55 -15.31 3.32
CA PRO A 231 -30.20 -15.50 2.02
C PRO A 231 -31.52 -14.74 1.86
N VAL A 232 -32.13 -14.28 2.95
CA VAL A 232 -33.43 -13.59 2.97
C VAL A 232 -33.23 -12.07 3.05
N THR A 233 -32.44 -11.60 4.01
CA THR A 233 -32.20 -10.16 4.21
C THR A 233 -31.06 -9.63 3.35
N GLY A 234 -30.19 -10.52 2.87
CA GLY A 234 -28.98 -10.14 2.17
C GLY A 234 -27.93 -9.51 3.08
N GLU A 235 -28.09 -9.52 4.41
CA GLU A 235 -27.13 -8.88 5.32
C GLU A 235 -25.89 -9.75 5.57
N LEU A 236 -24.75 -9.10 5.80
CA LEU A 236 -23.50 -9.79 6.16
C LEU A 236 -23.41 -9.97 7.68
N PRO A 237 -22.79 -11.05 8.17
CA PRO A 237 -22.62 -11.24 9.61
C PRO A 237 -21.75 -10.13 10.21
N ASP A 238 -22.06 -9.73 11.44
CA ASP A 238 -21.21 -8.84 12.22
C ASP A 238 -19.82 -9.46 12.45
N MET A 239 -18.84 -8.63 12.77
CA MET A 239 -17.45 -9.03 12.84
C MET A 239 -17.13 -9.92 14.04
N VAL A 240 -17.89 -9.84 15.14
CA VAL A 240 -17.70 -10.72 16.30
C VAL A 240 -18.19 -12.13 15.95
N THR A 241 -19.40 -12.23 15.40
CA THR A 241 -19.98 -13.50 14.92
C THR A 241 -19.13 -14.11 13.81
N PHE A 242 -18.66 -13.30 12.86
CA PHE A 242 -17.73 -13.73 11.83
C PHE A 242 -16.43 -14.28 12.43
N MET A 243 -15.87 -13.62 13.45
CA MET A 243 -14.65 -14.08 14.13
C MET A 243 -14.86 -15.43 14.83
N GLU A 244 -16.01 -15.64 15.46
CA GLU A 244 -16.37 -16.92 16.09
C GLU A 244 -16.42 -18.05 15.07
N MET A 245 -17.13 -17.85 13.96
CA MET A 245 -17.27 -18.83 12.89
C MET A 245 -15.93 -19.21 12.26
N THR A 246 -15.06 -18.23 12.06
CA THR A 246 -13.78 -18.41 11.40
C THR A 246 -12.65 -18.90 12.32
N HIS A 247 -12.84 -18.85 13.65
CA HIS A 247 -11.82 -19.22 14.63
C HIS A 247 -12.26 -20.31 15.61
N LYS A 248 -13.49 -20.84 15.51
CA LYS A 248 -13.92 -22.06 16.20
C LYS A 248 -13.80 -23.27 15.28
N ARG A 249 -13.43 -24.43 15.81
CA ARG A 249 -13.54 -25.68 15.02
C ARG A 249 -15.00 -26.11 14.97
N LYS A 250 -15.40 -26.67 13.83
CA LYS A 250 -16.76 -27.20 13.65
C LYS A 250 -17.02 -28.45 14.51
N SER A 251 -15.99 -29.20 14.87
CA SER A 251 -16.10 -30.46 15.59
C SER A 251 -16.44 -30.29 17.08
N ASP A 252 -15.78 -29.35 17.75
CA ASP A 252 -15.87 -29.18 19.22
C ASP A 252 -16.30 -27.77 19.65
N GLY A 253 -16.51 -26.85 18.70
CA GLY A 253 -16.85 -25.46 18.97
C GLY A 253 -15.75 -24.64 19.66
N LYS A 254 -14.56 -25.22 19.90
CA LYS A 254 -13.46 -24.55 20.62
C LYS A 254 -12.66 -23.63 19.70
N PHE A 255 -12.16 -22.55 20.28
CA PHE A 255 -11.29 -21.62 19.56
C PHE A 255 -9.95 -22.27 19.19
N VAL A 256 -9.55 -22.14 17.92
CA VAL A 256 -8.21 -22.55 17.45
C VAL A 256 -7.13 -21.52 17.79
N CYS A 257 -7.53 -20.33 18.25
CA CYS A 257 -6.63 -19.23 18.57
C CYS A 257 -7.03 -18.54 19.89
N LYS A 258 -6.14 -18.57 20.88
CA LYS A 258 -6.32 -17.87 22.17
C LYS A 258 -6.49 -16.35 22.01
N LYS A 259 -5.89 -15.76 20.97
CA LYS A 259 -6.05 -14.32 20.67
C LYS A 259 -7.47 -14.00 20.21
N ALA A 260 -8.00 -14.78 19.26
CA ALA A 260 -9.37 -14.64 18.79
C ALA A 260 -10.37 -14.86 19.92
N GLU A 261 -10.18 -15.90 20.72
CA GLU A 261 -11.01 -16.17 21.90
C GLU A 261 -11.08 -14.98 22.86
N ARG A 262 -9.93 -14.40 23.20
CA ARG A 262 -9.86 -13.24 24.10
C ARG A 262 -10.59 -12.02 23.51
N ILE A 263 -10.42 -11.76 22.22
CA ILE A 263 -11.08 -10.64 21.54
C ILE A 263 -12.60 -10.85 21.55
N VAL A 264 -13.08 -12.02 21.14
CA VAL A 264 -14.51 -12.33 21.11
C VAL A 264 -15.12 -12.23 22.51
N LYS A 265 -14.53 -12.89 23.51
CA LYS A 265 -15.05 -12.83 24.90
C LYS A 265 -15.15 -11.40 25.41
N LYS A 266 -14.16 -10.56 25.11
CA LYS A 266 -14.18 -9.15 25.48
C LYS A 266 -15.27 -8.37 24.74
N CYS A 267 -15.47 -8.62 23.45
CA CYS A 267 -16.53 -7.96 22.68
C CYS A 267 -17.91 -8.34 23.21
N ARG A 268 -18.16 -9.64 23.43
CA ARG A 268 -19.43 -10.12 24.01
C ARG A 268 -19.70 -9.54 25.40
N LEU A 269 -18.67 -9.42 26.25
CA LEU A 269 -18.80 -8.75 27.54
C LEU A 269 -19.19 -7.27 27.39
N MET A 270 -18.58 -6.56 26.44
CA MET A 270 -18.91 -5.15 26.19
C MET A 270 -20.30 -4.98 25.56
N GLU A 271 -20.72 -5.89 24.69
CA GLU A 271 -22.09 -5.92 24.15
C GLU A 271 -23.11 -6.02 25.30
N GLN A 272 -22.89 -6.93 26.25
CA GLN A 272 -23.74 -7.04 27.45
C GLN A 272 -23.75 -5.75 28.28
N GLN A 273 -22.59 -5.12 28.51
CA GLN A 273 -22.50 -3.87 29.26
C GLN A 273 -23.27 -2.72 28.59
N VAL A 274 -23.20 -2.62 27.25
CA VAL A 274 -23.94 -1.59 26.51
C VAL A 274 -25.44 -1.86 26.57
N LEU A 275 -25.86 -3.12 26.45
CA LEU A 275 -27.27 -3.49 26.59
C LEU A 275 -27.81 -3.14 27.99
N THR A 276 -27.07 -3.47 29.06
CA THR A 276 -27.48 -3.13 30.44
C THR A 276 -27.60 -1.62 30.64
N GLN A 277 -26.71 -0.81 30.04
CA GLN A 277 -26.81 0.65 30.10
C GLN A 277 -28.03 1.18 29.34
N LYS A 278 -28.35 0.65 28.16
CA LYS A 278 -29.56 1.04 27.42
C LYS A 278 -30.83 0.74 28.23
N THR A 279 -30.92 -0.45 28.83
CA THR A 279 -32.05 -0.83 29.69
C THR A 279 -32.21 0.05 30.94
N GLN A 280 -31.16 0.73 31.39
CA GLN A 280 -31.21 1.63 32.55
C GLN A 280 -31.61 3.08 32.18
N CYS A 281 -31.60 3.44 30.91
CA CYS A 281 -31.93 4.80 30.44
C CYS A 281 -33.31 4.92 29.77
N ASP A 282 -33.96 3.80 29.43
CA ASP A 282 -35.21 3.78 28.68
C ASP A 282 -36.42 3.43 29.58
N GLU A 283 -37.10 4.44 30.13
CA GLU A 283 -38.40 4.26 30.83
C GLU A 283 -39.61 4.17 29.88
N ASN A 284 -39.47 4.41 28.57
CA ASN A 284 -40.57 4.28 27.61
C ASN A 284 -40.24 3.27 26.50
N GLY A 285 -40.92 2.13 26.55
CA GLY A 285 -40.70 0.99 25.67
C GLY A 285 -41.06 1.24 24.22
N LEU A 286 -40.11 0.96 23.32
CA LEU A 286 -40.22 -0.02 22.22
C LEU A 286 -38.89 -0.15 21.45
N GLU A 287 -37.73 -0.08 22.12
CA GLU A 287 -36.44 -0.24 21.44
C GLU A 287 -35.92 -1.68 21.52
N SER A 288 -35.34 -2.15 20.41
CA SER A 288 -34.81 -3.51 20.25
C SER A 288 -33.84 -3.87 21.37
N ASN A 289 -34.12 -4.96 22.09
CA ASN A 289 -33.23 -5.56 23.11
C ASN A 289 -31.89 -6.09 22.56
N HIS A 290 -31.55 -5.74 21.32
CA HIS A 290 -30.41 -6.28 20.60
C HIS A 290 -29.65 -5.17 19.89
N LEU A 291 -28.32 -5.18 20.04
CA LEU A 291 -27.42 -4.33 19.28
C LEU A 291 -27.49 -4.69 17.80
N THR A 292 -27.48 -3.66 16.95
CA THR A 292 -27.38 -3.81 15.50
C THR A 292 -25.99 -4.35 15.12
N PRO A 293 -25.86 -5.03 13.96
CA PRO A 293 -24.56 -5.51 13.46
C PRO A 293 -23.51 -4.38 13.37
N THR A 294 -23.93 -3.15 13.07
CA THR A 294 -23.04 -2.00 12.96
C THR A 294 -22.50 -1.56 14.32
N GLU A 295 -23.34 -1.56 15.36
CA GLU A 295 -22.90 -1.27 16.74
C GLU A 295 -21.90 -2.33 17.24
N ILE A 296 -22.16 -3.60 16.95
CA ILE A 296 -21.25 -4.72 17.27
C ILE A 296 -19.90 -4.55 16.53
N ASP A 297 -19.92 -4.16 15.25
CA ASP A 297 -18.71 -3.88 14.47
C ASP A 297 -17.88 -2.72 15.04
N VAL A 298 -18.53 -1.71 15.63
CA VAL A 298 -17.85 -0.62 16.35
C VAL A 298 -17.16 -1.15 17.60
N ILE A 299 -17.85 -1.99 18.41
CA ILE A 299 -17.26 -2.64 19.59
C ILE A 299 -16.05 -3.48 19.19
N PHE A 300 -16.18 -4.28 18.12
CA PHE A 300 -15.10 -5.11 17.62
C PHE A 300 -13.88 -4.28 17.19
N ARG A 301 -14.09 -3.21 16.40
CA ARG A 301 -13.00 -2.33 15.95
C ARG A 301 -12.23 -1.71 17.12
N LYS A 302 -12.94 -1.23 18.15
CA LYS A 302 -12.33 -0.68 19.38
C LYS A 302 -11.48 -1.71 20.14
N ASN A 303 -11.84 -2.99 20.07
CA ASN A 303 -11.17 -4.05 20.81
C ASN A 303 -10.07 -4.79 20.02
N CYS A 304 -10.02 -4.64 18.70
CA CYS A 304 -9.01 -5.26 17.83
C CYS A 304 -7.71 -4.45 17.71
N THR A 305 -7.73 -3.13 17.95
CA THR A 305 -6.58 -2.22 17.78
C THR A 305 -5.61 -2.17 18.98
N LEU A 306 -5.53 -3.25 19.77
CA LEU A 306 -4.72 -3.34 21.00
C LEU A 306 -3.23 -2.98 20.81
N ARG A 307 -2.67 -3.17 19.61
CA ARG A 307 -1.27 -2.88 19.32
C ARG A 307 -0.98 -1.38 19.25
N HIS A 308 -1.89 -0.58 18.72
CA HIS A 308 -1.76 0.88 18.70
C HIS A 308 -1.94 1.45 20.10
N LYS A 309 -2.97 0.98 20.84
CA LYS A 309 -3.17 1.40 22.23
C LYS A 309 -1.98 1.05 23.13
N LYS A 310 -1.40 -0.16 23.01
CA LYS A 310 -0.19 -0.51 23.77
C LYS A 310 1.03 0.33 23.41
N LYS A 311 1.20 0.69 22.13
CA LYS A 311 2.30 1.56 21.69
C LYS A 311 2.09 3.00 22.18
N LEU A 312 0.87 3.53 22.09
CA LEU A 312 0.47 4.83 22.62
C LEU A 312 0.71 4.88 24.12
N ASN A 313 0.18 3.94 24.90
CA ASN A 313 0.41 3.88 26.34
C ASN A 313 1.91 3.76 26.71
N LYS A 314 2.71 3.08 25.89
CA LYS A 314 4.18 3.02 26.10
C LYS A 314 4.87 4.33 25.75
N ALA A 315 4.40 5.05 24.73
CA ALA A 315 4.91 6.36 24.36
C ALA A 315 4.52 7.42 25.41
N GLU A 316 3.27 7.41 25.87
CA GLU A 316 2.76 8.27 26.96
C GLU A 316 3.59 8.11 28.23
N LYS A 317 3.83 6.86 28.68
CA LYS A 317 4.72 6.60 29.84
C LYS A 317 6.14 7.14 29.65
N LYS A 318 6.68 7.06 28.43
CA LYS A 318 7.99 7.63 28.14
C LYS A 318 7.95 9.15 28.15
N MET A 319 6.91 9.77 27.59
CA MET A 319 6.77 11.23 27.63
C MET A 319 6.69 11.72 29.07
N GLU A 320 5.94 11.03 29.95
CA GLU A 320 5.88 11.35 31.37
C GLU A 320 7.26 11.25 32.05
N GLU A 321 8.01 10.18 31.77
CA GLU A 321 9.37 9.99 32.29
C GLU A 321 10.32 11.10 31.82
N TRP A 322 10.24 11.52 30.56
CA TRP A 322 11.03 12.62 30.01
C TRP A 322 10.61 13.97 30.61
N SER A 323 9.32 14.19 30.83
CA SER A 323 8.80 15.39 31.49
C SER A 323 9.39 15.55 32.90
N LEU A 324 9.42 14.48 33.68
CA LEU A 324 10.04 14.48 35.01
C LEU A 324 11.54 14.81 34.95
N LYS A 325 12.28 14.27 33.97
CA LYS A 325 13.71 14.56 33.79
C LYS A 325 13.96 16.02 33.41
N VAL A 326 13.10 16.61 32.59
CA VAL A 326 13.19 18.03 32.23
C VAL A 326 12.90 18.91 33.45
N GLN A 327 11.88 18.59 34.25
CA GLN A 327 11.57 19.31 35.48
C GLN A 327 12.72 19.24 36.50
N ASP A 328 13.34 18.08 36.67
CA ASP A 328 14.51 17.92 37.56
C ASP A 328 15.71 18.74 37.05
N TYR A 329 15.96 18.72 35.74
CA TYR A 329 17.00 19.56 35.13
C TYR A 329 16.74 21.06 35.33
N GLU A 330 15.51 21.52 35.08
CA GLU A 330 15.11 22.91 35.31
C GLU A 330 15.29 23.31 36.79
N PHE A 331 14.87 22.46 37.72
CA PHE A 331 15.05 22.67 39.15
C PHE A 331 16.52 22.84 39.54
N TRP A 332 17.40 21.92 39.11
CA TRP A 332 18.83 22.01 39.40
C TRP A 332 19.48 23.21 38.72
N ASN A 333 19.08 23.54 37.49
CA ASN A 333 19.60 24.70 36.77
C ASN A 333 19.23 26.01 37.48
N THR A 334 17.96 26.18 37.88
CA THR A 334 17.52 27.35 38.66
C THR A 334 18.21 27.43 40.02
N MET A 335 18.36 26.29 40.72
CA MET A 335 19.05 26.25 42.02
C MET A 335 20.53 26.65 41.88
N MET A 336 21.22 26.14 40.85
CA MET A 336 22.61 26.50 40.56
C MET A 336 22.78 27.97 40.17
N GLN A 337 21.88 28.51 39.35
CA GLN A 337 21.87 29.94 39.00
C GLN A 337 21.67 30.84 40.24
N ASN A 338 20.83 30.42 41.18
CA ASN A 338 20.55 31.18 42.41
C ASN A 338 21.68 31.09 43.45
N LYS A 339 22.37 29.93 43.56
CA LYS A 339 23.42 29.73 44.57
C LYS A 339 24.83 30.06 44.10
N PHE A 340 25.12 29.92 42.80
CA PHE A 340 26.44 30.12 42.21
C PHE A 340 26.36 30.93 40.91
N PRO A 341 25.88 32.19 40.97
CA PRO A 341 25.62 33.01 39.77
C PRO A 341 26.89 33.27 38.93
N ASP A 342 28.06 33.28 39.58
CA ASP A 342 29.35 33.59 38.96
C ASP A 342 30.05 32.37 38.34
N GLU A 343 29.60 31.15 38.64
CA GLU A 343 30.18 29.90 38.12
C GLU A 343 29.38 29.28 36.96
N VAL A 344 28.18 29.81 36.67
CA VAL A 344 27.35 29.34 35.55
C VAL A 344 27.76 30.06 34.25
N PRO A 345 28.21 29.33 33.19
CA PRO A 345 28.59 29.93 31.92
C PRO A 345 27.46 30.78 31.31
N PRO A 346 27.76 31.93 30.66
CA PRO A 346 26.75 32.82 30.09
C PRO A 346 25.77 32.15 29.12
N SER A 347 26.19 31.08 28.44
CA SER A 347 25.37 30.30 27.51
C SER A 347 24.27 29.45 28.18
N MET A 348 24.33 29.28 29.50
CA MET A 348 23.38 28.48 30.29
C MET A 348 22.55 29.31 31.28
N ARG A 349 22.78 30.63 31.35
CA ARG A 349 21.93 31.53 32.13
C ARG A 349 20.58 31.63 31.42
N ALA A 350 19.51 31.27 32.11
CA ALA A 350 18.17 31.53 31.63
C ALA A 350 18.02 33.05 31.49
N THR A 351 17.56 33.53 30.32
CA THR A 351 17.12 34.91 30.17
C THR A 351 15.90 35.10 31.06
N LEU A 352 16.13 35.51 32.30
CA LEU A 352 15.07 36.05 33.14
C LEU A 352 14.51 37.27 32.41
N SER A 353 13.29 37.12 31.88
CA SER A 353 12.51 38.27 31.43
C SER A 353 12.23 39.11 32.69
N PRO A 354 12.56 40.41 32.70
CA PRO A 354 12.42 41.25 33.86
C PRO A 354 10.95 41.66 34.00
N ASP A 355 10.08 40.72 34.36
CA ASP A 355 8.71 41.04 34.76
C ASP A 355 8.12 39.95 35.67
N GLN A 356 8.86 39.59 36.72
CA GLN A 356 8.28 39.00 37.93
C GLN A 356 9.02 39.55 39.15
N SER A 357 8.60 40.73 39.59
CA SER A 357 8.84 41.23 40.95
C SER A 357 7.63 40.90 41.82
N PHE A 358 7.88 40.08 42.86
CA PHE A 358 7.13 39.82 44.09
C PHE A 358 5.62 39.50 44.04
#